data_AF-A0A8I0H632-F1
#
_entry.id   AF-A0A8I0H632-F1
#
_cell.length_a   1.000
_cell.length_b   1.000
_cell.length_c   1.000
_cell.angle_alpha   90.00
_cell.angle_beta   90.00
_cell.angle_gamma   90.00
#
_symmetry.space_group_name_H-M   'P 1'
#
loop_
_entity.id
_entity.type
_entity.pdbx_description
1 polymer ?
#
loop_
_entity_poly.entity_id
_entity_poly.type
_entity_poly.pdbx_seq_one_letter_code
_entity_poly.pdbx_strand_id
1 'polypeptide(L)'
;VKVPMDLDFERNVDANASAEERIAQLDEQSYIDGYHLDVDGMVLDEMMTDIPDKVLCREDCKGVCPKCGVNLNHQTCNCDRT
;
A
#
# COMPACT_ATOMS: atom_id res chain seq x y z
N VAL A 1 -4.97 7.90 11.74
CA VAL A 1 -4.56 6.77 12.60
C VAL A 1 -3.15 6.42 12.18
N LYS A 2 -2.21 6.29 13.12
CA LYS A 2 -0.88 5.76 12.79
C LYS A 2 -0.98 4.24 12.94
N VAL A 3 -0.71 3.52 11.87
CA VAL A 3 -0.67 2.06 11.87
C VAL A 3 0.81 1.67 11.77
N PRO A 4 1.36 0.93 12.74
CA PRO A 4 2.71 0.38 12.59
C PRO A 4 2.68 -0.63 11.44
N MET A 5 3.70 -0.57 10.59
CA MET A 5 3.93 -1.58 9.56
C MET A 5 5.13 -2.41 9.99
N ASP A 6 5.00 -3.73 9.93
CA ASP A 6 6.03 -4.67 10.33
C ASP A 6 6.52 -5.37 9.06
N LEU A 7 7.62 -4.86 8.51
CA LEU A 7 8.25 -5.44 7.33
C LEU A 7 9.36 -6.41 7.73
N ASP A 8 9.19 -7.68 7.38
CA ASP A 8 10.22 -8.72 7.47
C ASP A 8 10.17 -9.56 6.20
N PHE A 9 11.13 -9.35 5.29
CA PHE A 9 11.14 -10.01 3.99
C PHE A 9 12.56 -10.33 3.52
N GLU A 10 12.68 -11.42 2.78
CA GLU A 10 13.91 -11.87 2.12
C GLU A 10 13.60 -12.21 0.65
N ARG A 11 14.46 -11.77 -0.27
CA ARG A 11 14.36 -12.07 -1.70
C ARG A 11 15.67 -12.68 -2.19
N ASN A 12 15.57 -13.74 -2.97
CA ASN A 12 16.71 -14.40 -3.60
C ASN A 12 16.73 -14.02 -5.08
N VAL A 13 17.87 -13.54 -5.57
CA VAL A 13 18.07 -13.13 -6.96
C VAL A 13 19.13 -14.02 -7.59
N ASP A 14 18.80 -14.67 -8.70
CA ASP A 14 19.76 -15.46 -9.47
C ASP A 14 20.46 -14.59 -10.53
N ALA A 15 21.72 -14.24 -10.25
CA ALA A 15 22.54 -13.46 -11.18
C ALA A 15 22.95 -14.23 -12.44
N ASN A 16 22.74 -15.56 -12.50
CA ASN A 16 23.04 -16.39 -13.65
C ASN A 16 21.82 -16.70 -14.53
N ALA A 17 20.64 -16.16 -14.19
CA ALA A 17 19.42 -16.37 -14.96
C ALA A 17 19.60 -15.94 -16.44
N SER A 18 19.06 -16.74 -17.37
CA SER A 18 19.08 -16.43 -18.80
C SER A 18 18.27 -15.17 -19.10
N ALA A 19 18.50 -14.57 -20.26
CA ALA A 19 17.69 -13.44 -20.71
C ALA A 19 16.19 -13.80 -20.82
N GLU A 20 15.85 -15.01 -21.27
CA GLU A 20 14.46 -15.48 -21.31
C GLU A 20 13.87 -15.65 -19.91
N GLU A 21 14.64 -16.19 -18.96
CA GLU A 21 14.18 -16.38 -17.56
C GLU A 21 13.94 -15.04 -16.87
N ARG A 22 14.81 -14.05 -17.09
CA ARG A 22 14.63 -12.69 -16.58
C ARG A 22 13.38 -12.01 -17.15
N ILE A 23 13.09 -12.20 -18.44
CA ILE A 23 11.87 -11.66 -19.06
C ILE A 23 10.63 -12.35 -18.49
N ALA A 24 10.70 -13.66 -18.21
CA ALA A 24 9.58 -14.39 -17.61
C ALA A 24 9.27 -13.95 -16.16
N GLN A 25 10.27 -13.43 -15.45
CA GLN A 25 10.17 -12.99 -14.04
C GLN A 25 10.07 -11.46 -13.89
N LEU A 26 9.88 -10.72 -14.99
CA LEU A 26 9.91 -9.25 -14.98
C LEU A 26 8.88 -8.63 -14.01
N ASP A 27 7.72 -9.28 -13.86
CA ASP A 27 6.66 -8.84 -12.94
C ASP A 27 7.02 -9.06 -11.45
N GLU A 28 7.86 -10.05 -11.13
CA GLU A 28 8.29 -10.37 -9.75
C GLU A 28 9.61 -9.71 -9.35
N GLN A 29 10.41 -9.28 -10.33
CA GLN A 29 11.73 -8.66 -10.15
C GLN A 29 11.82 -7.33 -10.91
N SER A 30 10.74 -6.54 -10.86
CA SER A 30 10.64 -5.24 -11.51
C SER A 30 11.76 -4.26 -11.07
N TYR A 31 12.31 -4.48 -9.88
CA TYR A 31 13.40 -3.75 -9.25
C TYR A 31 14.82 -4.19 -9.70
N ILE A 32 14.95 -5.09 -10.68
CA ILE A 32 16.25 -5.52 -11.23
C ILE A 32 16.39 -5.09 -12.69
N ASP A 33 17.30 -4.15 -12.96
CA ASP A 33 17.67 -3.75 -14.33
C ASP A 33 19.10 -4.17 -14.66
N GLY A 34 19.24 -5.32 -15.34
CA GLY A 34 20.53 -5.90 -15.69
C GLY A 34 21.34 -6.26 -14.45
N TYR A 35 22.37 -5.46 -14.16
CA TYR A 35 23.22 -5.59 -12.96
C TYR A 35 22.90 -4.54 -11.89
N HIS A 36 21.82 -3.78 -12.05
CA HIS A 36 21.38 -2.76 -11.12
C HIS A 36 20.21 -3.28 -10.28
N LEU A 37 20.33 -3.12 -8.96
CA LEU A 37 19.27 -3.41 -8.00
C LEU A 37 18.71 -2.08 -7.49
N ASP A 38 17.45 -1.82 -7.79
CA ASP A 38 16.67 -0.73 -7.21
C ASP A 38 16.08 -1.15 -5.87
N VAL A 39 16.80 -0.82 -4.79
CA VAL A 39 16.38 -1.17 -3.43
C VAL A 39 15.09 -0.44 -3.03
N ASP A 40 14.86 0.77 -3.55
CA ASP A 40 13.66 1.55 -3.24
C ASP A 40 12.43 0.88 -3.87
N GLY A 41 12.54 0.46 -5.14
CA GLY A 41 11.51 -0.33 -5.82
C GLY A 41 11.22 -1.65 -5.12
N MET A 42 12.26 -2.38 -4.71
CA MET A 42 12.11 -3.66 -4.00
C MET A 42 11.37 -3.49 -2.66
N VAL A 43 11.72 -2.48 -1.88
CA VAL A 43 11.04 -2.19 -0.61
C VAL A 43 9.61 -1.73 -0.88
N LEU A 44 9.37 -0.91 -1.89
CA LEU A 44 8.04 -0.42 -2.24
C LEU A 44 7.08 -1.56 -2.61
N ASP A 45 7.55 -2.54 -3.40
CA ASP A 45 6.74 -3.72 -3.76
C ASP A 45 6.32 -4.50 -2.51
N GLU A 46 7.23 -4.70 -1.55
CA GLU A 46 6.88 -5.35 -0.29
C GLU A 46 5.93 -4.50 0.55
N MET A 47 6.19 -3.19 0.67
CA MET A 47 5.32 -2.26 1.38
C MET A 47 3.88 -2.31 0.84
N MET A 48 3.71 -2.37 -0.48
CA MET A 48 2.39 -2.44 -1.10
C MET A 48 1.62 -3.70 -0.72
N THR A 49 2.32 -4.80 -0.46
CA THR A 49 1.72 -6.07 -0.02
C THR A 49 1.18 -6.00 1.40
N ASP A 50 1.83 -5.21 2.28
CA ASP A 50 1.45 -5.07 3.69
C ASP A 50 0.52 -3.87 3.96
N ILE A 51 0.27 -3.01 2.97
CA ILE A 51 -0.64 -1.87 3.13
C ILE A 51 -2.07 -2.38 3.36
N PRO A 52 -2.77 -1.89 4.40
CA PRO A 52 -4.15 -2.29 4.65
C PRO A 52 -5.07 -1.77 3.53
N ASP A 53 -5.84 -2.68 2.91
CA ASP A 53 -6.86 -2.38 1.89
C ASP A 53 -7.83 -1.26 2.31
N LYS A 54 -8.07 -1.15 3.62
CA LYS A 54 -8.96 -0.15 4.20
C LYS A 54 -8.32 0.47 5.43
N VAL A 55 -7.98 1.75 5.30
CA VAL A 55 -7.66 2.58 6.46
C VAL A 55 -8.96 2.93 7.16
N LEU A 56 -9.30 2.19 8.20
CA LEU A 56 -10.50 2.45 8.99
C LEU A 56 -10.37 3.75 9.79
N CYS A 57 -11.52 4.36 10.03
CA CYS A 57 -11.60 5.50 10.92
C CYS A 57 -11.22 5.07 12.35
N ARG A 58 -10.67 5.99 13.14
CA ARG A 58 -10.53 5.79 14.59
C ARG A 58 -11.88 5.47 15.23
N GLU A 59 -11.89 4.80 16.38
CA GLU A 59 -13.12 4.32 17.03
C GLU A 59 -14.15 5.43 17.32
N ASP A 60 -13.68 6.65 17.64
CA ASP A 60 -14.53 7.82 17.92
C ASP A 60 -14.85 8.68 16.68
N CYS A 61 -14.51 8.22 15.49
CA CYS A 61 -14.77 8.94 14.25
C CYS A 61 -16.27 9.09 14.00
N LYS A 62 -16.75 10.33 13.98
CA LYS A 62 -18.16 10.66 13.74
C LYS A 62 -18.61 10.44 12.30
N GLY A 63 -17.67 10.10 11.41
CA GLY A 63 -17.91 9.87 9.99
C GLY A 63 -18.30 11.13 9.21
N VAL A 64 -18.98 10.91 8.09
CA VAL A 64 -19.44 11.93 7.16
C VAL A 64 -20.96 11.88 7.11
N CYS A 65 -21.64 13.02 6.96
CA CYS A 65 -23.09 13.02 6.80
C CYS A 65 -23.50 12.32 5.49
N PRO A 66 -24.39 11.32 5.52
CA PRO A 66 -24.78 10.58 4.31
C PRO A 66 -25.62 11.39 3.32
N LYS A 67 -26.19 12.54 3.75
CA LYS A 67 -27.02 13.41 2.90
C LYS A 67 -26.24 14.56 2.28
N CYS A 68 -25.38 15.23 3.04
CA CYS A 68 -24.66 16.42 2.57
C CYS A 68 -23.14 16.27 2.45
N GLY A 69 -22.56 15.13 2.86
CA GLY A 69 -21.12 14.90 2.73
C GLY A 69 -20.25 15.67 3.71
N VAL A 70 -20.83 16.36 4.69
CA VAL A 70 -20.03 17.14 5.65
C VAL A 70 -19.27 16.22 6.62
N ASN A 71 -18.02 16.56 6.92
CA ASN A 71 -17.25 15.85 7.93
C ASN A 71 -17.73 16.20 9.35
N LEU A 72 -18.36 15.21 10.01
CA LEU A 72 -18.98 15.36 11.33
C LEU A 72 -17.95 15.49 12.48
N ASN A 73 -16.67 15.25 12.18
CA ASN A 73 -15.59 15.48 13.12
C ASN A 73 -15.21 16.95 13.26
N HIS A 74 -15.50 17.78 12.25
CA HIS A 74 -15.17 19.22 12.26
C HIS A 74 -16.39 20.11 12.46
N GLN A 75 -17.56 19.71 11.95
CA GLN A 75 -18.77 20.53 12.04
C GLN A 75 -20.05 19.70 12.04
N THR A 76 -21.14 20.31 12.48
CA THR A 76 -22.48 19.71 12.48
C THR A 76 -23.28 20.13 11.24
N CYS A 77 -24.25 19.31 10.82
CA CYS A 77 -25.22 19.65 9.78
C CYS A 77 -26.67 19.51 10.29
N ASN A 78 -27.59 20.18 9.60
CA ASN A 78 -29.03 20.11 9.88
C ASN A 78 -29.77 19.05 9.05
N CYS A 79 -29.06 18.12 8.41
CA CYS A 79 -29.68 17.03 7.68
C CYS A 79 -30.44 16.10 8.63
N ASP A 80 -31.64 15.70 8.24
CA ASP A 80 -32.42 14.69 8.95
C ASP A 80 -31.64 13.36 8.98
N ARG A 81 -31.57 12.70 10.15
CA ARG A 81 -30.76 11.50 10.38
C ARG A 81 -31.51 10.18 10.16
N THR A 82 -32.77 10.29 9.79
CA THR A 82 -33.65 9.19 9.42
C THR A 82 -33.60 8.88 7.93
#